data_AF-A0A937K1J4-F1
#
_entry.id   AF-A0A937K1J4-F1
#
_cell.length_a   1.000
_cell.length_b   1.000
_cell.length_c   1.000
_cell.angle_alpha   90.00
_cell.angle_beta   90.00
_cell.angle_gamma   90.00
#
_symmetry.space_group_name_H-M   'P 1'
#
loop_
_entity.id
_entity.type
_entity.pdbx_description
1 polymer ?
#
loop_
_entity_poly.entity_id
_entity_poly.type
_entity_poly.pdbx_seq_one_letter_code
_entity_poly.pdbx_strand_id
1 'polypeptide(L)'
;MKASSFAQQLKSLNIVHWAIALPMVLGGLAIFSLNMNQPAIAPGQTIDYLIYLPLLAMVVILPISNIIYTQMLKKHYQKPLSVKFKAYKSAFIIRDSFFEIPGILTCIIAYILGNSFILIIIPAILLQFYSNRPVLKKISYDLRLTPDQEKEILA
;
A
#
# COMPACT_ATOMS: atom_id res chain seq x y z
N MET A 1 29.60 -11.06 -4.00
CA MET A 1 28.43 -10.15 -3.93
C MET A 1 28.51 -9.43 -2.60
N LYS A 2 28.88 -8.13 -2.54
CA LYS A 2 28.95 -7.39 -1.26
C LYS A 2 27.54 -7.32 -0.65
N ALA A 3 27.38 -7.78 0.59
CA ALA A 3 26.14 -7.58 1.32
C ALA A 3 25.86 -6.08 1.40
N SER A 4 24.71 -5.64 0.89
CA SER A 4 24.33 -4.22 0.97
C SER A 4 24.04 -3.86 2.42
N SER A 5 24.57 -2.72 2.88
CA SER A 5 24.29 -2.17 4.21
C SER A 5 22.78 -2.08 4.44
N PHE A 6 22.34 -2.32 5.68
CA PHE A 6 20.93 -2.24 6.05
C PHE A 6 20.29 -0.92 5.65
N ALA A 7 21.00 0.21 5.84
CA ALA A 7 20.52 1.54 5.47
C ALA A 7 20.19 1.63 3.97
N GLN A 8 21.00 0.99 3.12
CA GLN A 8 20.75 0.92 1.68
C GLN A 8 19.51 0.09 1.37
N GLN A 9 19.30 -1.02 2.06
CA GLN A 9 18.12 -1.85 1.87
C GLN A 9 16.84 -1.17 2.36
N LEU A 10 16.89 -0.44 3.47
CA LEU A 10 15.77 0.36 3.98
C LEU A 10 15.43 1.52 3.04
N LYS A 11 16.45 2.19 2.48
CA LYS A 11 16.26 3.24 1.47
C LYS A 11 15.59 2.67 0.23
N SER A 12 16.07 1.52 -0.26
CA SER A 12 15.45 0.82 -1.40
C SER A 12 13.99 0.46 -1.13
N LEU A 13 13.68 -0.06 0.06
CA LEU A 13 12.30 -0.41 0.43
C LEU A 13 11.39 0.82 0.51
N ASN A 14 11.88 1.96 1.02
CA ASN A 14 11.13 3.21 1.01
C ASN A 14 10.86 3.73 -0.41
N ILE A 15 11.82 3.57 -1.34
CA ILE A 15 11.61 3.93 -2.75
C ILE A 15 10.50 3.07 -3.35
N VAL A 16 10.54 1.75 -3.12
CA VAL A 16 9.51 0.83 -3.63
C VAL A 16 8.13 1.15 -3.04
N HIS A 17 8.04 1.43 -1.74
CA HIS A 17 6.81 1.84 -1.07
C HIS A 17 6.11 3.02 -1.79
N TRP A 18 6.86 4.08 -2.06
CA TRP A 18 6.32 5.26 -2.73
C TRP A 18 6.10 5.03 -4.23
N ALA A 19 6.90 4.18 -4.87
CA ALA A 19 6.71 3.79 -6.25
C ALA A 19 5.40 3.01 -6.46
N ILE A 20 4.99 2.18 -5.49
CA ILE A 20 3.69 1.48 -5.51
C ILE A 20 2.52 2.45 -5.31
N ALA A 21 2.70 3.53 -4.52
CA ALA A 21 1.65 4.51 -4.33
C ALA A 21 1.47 5.44 -5.55
N LEU A 22 2.50 5.61 -6.37
CA LEU A 22 2.54 6.59 -7.45
C LEU A 22 1.45 6.40 -8.54
N PRO A 23 1.14 5.18 -9.03
CA PRO A 23 0.15 4.98 -10.07
C PRO A 23 -1.25 5.47 -9.69
N MET A 24 -1.70 5.23 -8.44
CA MET A 24 -3.01 5.74 -8.00
C MET A 24 -3.03 7.26 -7.82
N VAL A 25 -1.91 7.90 -7.47
CA VAL A 25 -1.82 9.37 -7.39
C VAL A 25 -1.93 9.97 -8.78
N LEU A 26 -1.09 9.51 -9.72
CA LEU A 26 -1.07 10.00 -11.09
C LEU A 26 -2.38 9.67 -11.81
N GLY A 27 -2.90 8.45 -11.62
CA GLY A 27 -4.20 8.03 -12.14
C GLY A 27 -5.33 8.90 -11.60
N GLY A 28 -5.37 9.15 -10.29
CA GLY A 28 -6.38 10.02 -9.68
C GLY A 28 -6.36 11.44 -10.23
N LEU A 29 -5.18 12.04 -10.39
CA LEU A 29 -5.04 13.36 -11.00
C LEU A 29 -5.47 13.39 -12.47
N ALA A 30 -5.09 12.37 -13.24
CA ALA A 30 -5.48 12.25 -14.64
C ALA A 30 -7.00 12.12 -14.79
N ILE A 31 -7.63 11.23 -14.01
CA ILE A 31 -9.10 11.06 -14.03
C ILE A 31 -9.82 12.32 -13.56
N PHE A 32 -9.31 12.99 -12.52
CA PHE A 32 -9.87 14.27 -12.09
C PHE A 32 -9.89 15.29 -13.24
N SER A 33 -8.78 15.44 -13.96
CA SER A 33 -8.67 16.35 -15.10
C SER A 33 -9.56 15.94 -16.28
N LEU A 34 -9.72 14.65 -16.55
CA LEU A 34 -10.56 14.15 -17.64
C LEU A 34 -12.05 14.39 -17.35
N ASN A 35 -12.48 14.12 -16.12
CA ASN A 35 -13.86 14.29 -15.68
C ASN A 35 -14.30 15.76 -15.62
N MET A 36 -13.39 16.73 -15.47
CA MET A 36 -13.74 18.16 -15.53
C MET A 36 -14.37 18.56 -16.88
N ASN A 37 -14.07 17.82 -17.95
CA ASN A 37 -14.55 18.11 -19.30
C ASN A 37 -15.68 17.17 -19.75
N GLN A 38 -16.09 16.20 -18.91
CA GLN A 38 -17.12 15.24 -19.23
C GLN A 38 -18.40 15.50 -18.41
N PRO A 39 -19.59 15.43 -19.02
CA PRO A 39 -20.83 15.45 -18.26
C PRO A 39 -20.92 14.16 -17.43
N ALA A 40 -21.21 14.30 -16.13
CA ALA A 40 -21.46 13.16 -15.27
C ALA A 40 -22.66 12.34 -15.79
N ILE A 41 -22.61 11.01 -15.62
CA ILE A 41 -23.75 10.16 -15.97
C ILE A 41 -24.93 10.53 -15.08
N ALA A 42 -26.10 10.74 -15.68
CA ALA A 42 -27.30 11.13 -14.95
C ALA A 42 -27.72 10.05 -13.93
N PRO A 43 -28.12 10.43 -12.71
CA PRO A 43 -28.58 9.49 -11.69
C PRO A 43 -29.79 8.66 -12.19
N GLY A 44 -29.83 7.36 -11.87
CA GLY A 44 -30.94 6.47 -12.22
C GLY A 44 -30.62 5.43 -13.30
N GLN A 45 -29.34 5.26 -13.66
CA GLN A 45 -28.91 4.15 -14.51
C GLN A 45 -28.51 2.94 -13.66
N THR A 46 -28.64 1.75 -14.23
CA THR A 46 -28.33 0.47 -13.56
C THR A 46 -26.91 0.42 -12.97
N ILE A 47 -25.96 1.25 -13.43
CA ILE A 47 -24.56 1.25 -12.98
C ILE A 47 -24.29 2.03 -11.69
N ASP A 48 -25.29 2.67 -11.08
CA ASP A 48 -25.10 3.51 -9.87
C ASP A 48 -24.54 2.72 -8.68
N TYR A 49 -24.75 1.40 -8.59
CA TYR A 49 -24.18 0.57 -7.52
C TYR A 49 -22.65 0.48 -7.56
N LEU A 50 -22.01 0.81 -8.69
CA LEU A 50 -20.56 0.78 -8.84
C LEU A 50 -19.87 1.79 -7.91
N ILE A 51 -20.56 2.85 -7.47
CA ILE A 51 -20.02 3.85 -6.54
C ILE A 51 -19.55 3.25 -5.21
N TYR A 52 -20.16 2.16 -4.77
CA TYR A 52 -19.84 1.51 -3.49
C TYR A 52 -18.68 0.52 -3.59
N LEU A 53 -18.31 0.11 -4.81
CA LEU A 53 -17.33 -0.95 -5.04
C LEU A 53 -15.92 -0.59 -4.53
N PRO A 54 -15.38 0.63 -4.76
CA PRO A 54 -14.06 0.98 -4.23
C PRO A 54 -14.03 1.05 -2.70
N LEU A 55 -15.13 1.51 -2.08
CA LEU A 55 -15.26 1.53 -0.62
C LEU A 55 -15.28 0.11 -0.05
N LEU A 56 -16.07 -0.78 -0.64
CA LEU A 56 -16.11 -2.20 -0.26
C LEU A 56 -14.73 -2.86 -0.42
N ALA A 57 -14.06 -2.62 -1.55
CA ALA A 57 -12.72 -3.11 -1.80
C ALA A 57 -11.73 -2.62 -0.73
N MET A 58 -11.78 -1.35 -0.34
CA MET A 58 -10.95 -0.81 0.73
C MET A 58 -11.23 -1.51 2.08
N VAL A 59 -12.50 -1.65 2.47
CA VAL A 59 -12.87 -2.27 3.75
C VAL A 59 -12.48 -3.76 3.83
N VAL A 60 -12.51 -4.47 2.70
CA VAL A 60 -12.20 -5.91 2.66
C VAL A 60 -10.70 -6.17 2.45
N ILE A 61 -10.05 -5.48 1.52
CA ILE A 61 -8.68 -5.77 1.11
C ILE A 61 -7.67 -5.32 2.17
N LEU A 62 -7.87 -4.16 2.81
CA LEU A 62 -6.91 -3.64 3.79
C LEU A 62 -6.73 -4.57 5.01
N PRO A 63 -7.79 -5.13 5.63
CA PRO A 63 -7.62 -6.10 6.72
C PRO A 63 -6.99 -7.42 6.24
N ILE A 64 -7.40 -7.93 5.08
CA ILE A 64 -6.86 -9.18 4.52
C ILE A 64 -5.36 -9.06 4.27
N SER A 65 -4.89 -7.94 3.71
CA SER A 65 -3.47 -7.76 3.45
C SER A 65 -2.64 -7.70 4.73
N ASN A 66 -3.18 -7.10 5.81
CA ASN A 66 -2.55 -7.12 7.14
C ASN A 66 -2.50 -8.54 7.73
N ILE A 67 -3.55 -9.35 7.55
CA ILE A 67 -3.55 -10.76 7.98
C ILE A 67 -2.46 -11.54 7.23
N ILE A 68 -2.40 -11.42 5.90
CA ILE A 68 -1.38 -12.08 5.08
C ILE A 68 0.02 -11.64 5.52
N TYR A 69 0.23 -10.33 5.69
CA TYR A 69 1.49 -9.75 6.16
C TYR A 69 1.96 -10.39 7.48
N THR A 70 1.10 -10.40 8.50
CA THR A 70 1.45 -10.98 9.80
C THR A 70 1.71 -12.48 9.74
N GLN A 71 0.96 -13.23 8.93
CA GLN A 71 1.19 -14.66 8.73
C GLN A 71 2.54 -14.95 8.05
N MET A 72 2.95 -14.13 7.08
CA MET A 72 4.26 -14.26 6.43
C MET A 72 5.41 -14.02 7.42
N LEU A 73 5.27 -13.03 8.31
CA LEU A 73 6.29 -12.73 9.32
C LEU A 73 6.38 -13.79 10.41
N LYS A 74 5.24 -14.31 10.89
CA LYS A 74 5.19 -15.31 11.97
C LYS A 74 6.05 -16.54 11.70
N LYS A 75 6.12 -16.98 10.43
CA LYS A 75 6.92 -18.14 10.00
C LYS A 75 8.44 -17.93 10.17
N HIS A 76 8.88 -16.68 10.37
CA HIS A 76 10.30 -16.31 10.35
C HIS A 76 10.80 -15.70 11.67
N TYR A 77 9.98 -15.60 12.73
CA TYR A 77 10.36 -14.95 13.99
C TYR A 77 11.56 -15.57 14.72
N GLN A 78 11.81 -16.87 14.54
CA GLN A 78 12.95 -17.57 15.15
C GLN A 78 14.14 -17.71 14.19
N LYS A 79 14.10 -17.09 13.01
CA LYS A 79 15.17 -17.18 12.01
C LYS A 79 16.24 -16.08 12.22
N PRO A 80 17.44 -16.24 11.64
CA PRO A 80 18.46 -15.20 11.65
C PRO A 80 17.97 -13.88 11.04
N LEU A 81 18.60 -12.76 11.43
CA LEU A 81 18.20 -11.41 11.03
C LEU A 81 18.10 -11.25 9.50
N SER A 82 19.08 -11.77 8.76
CA SER A 82 19.10 -11.70 7.29
C SER A 82 17.87 -12.35 6.65
N VAL A 83 17.40 -13.48 7.21
CA VAL A 83 16.21 -14.21 6.74
C VAL A 83 14.94 -13.47 7.16
N LYS A 84 14.86 -12.99 8.40
CA LYS A 84 13.75 -12.15 8.89
C LYS A 84 13.53 -10.94 7.99
N PHE A 85 14.61 -10.21 7.68
CA PHE A 85 14.53 -9.00 6.90
C PHE A 85 14.17 -9.27 5.44
N LYS A 86 14.65 -10.38 4.85
CA LYS A 86 14.22 -10.80 3.52
C LYS A 86 12.72 -11.10 3.48
N ALA A 87 12.20 -11.83 4.48
CA ALA A 87 10.77 -12.10 4.60
C ALA A 87 9.95 -10.83 4.82
N TYR A 88 10.46 -9.88 5.61
CA TYR A 88 9.85 -8.56 5.80
C TYR A 88 9.67 -7.82 4.48
N LYS A 89 10.75 -7.68 3.70
CA LYS A 89 10.69 -6.97 2.41
C LYS A 89 9.61 -7.57 1.49
N SER A 90 9.58 -8.89 1.37
CA SER A 90 8.56 -9.57 0.55
C SER A 90 7.15 -9.36 1.08
N ALA A 91 6.92 -9.56 2.38
CA ALA A 91 5.60 -9.37 2.98
C ALA A 91 5.12 -7.92 2.89
N PHE A 92 6.03 -6.97 3.09
CA PHE A 92 5.76 -5.54 3.02
C PHE A 92 5.33 -5.11 1.61
N ILE A 93 6.10 -5.51 0.58
CA ILE A 93 5.77 -5.21 -0.82
C ILE A 93 4.40 -5.80 -1.19
N ILE A 94 4.14 -7.05 -0.81
CA ILE A 94 2.84 -7.70 -1.09
C ILE A 94 1.71 -6.91 -0.43
N ARG A 95 1.84 -6.56 0.85
CA ARG A 95 0.82 -5.79 1.58
C ARG A 95 0.54 -4.44 0.91
N ASP A 96 1.58 -3.74 0.50
CA ASP A 96 1.44 -2.44 -0.15
C ASP A 96 0.81 -2.56 -1.54
N SER A 97 1.15 -3.59 -2.32
CA SER A 97 0.47 -3.89 -3.58
C SER A 97 -1.03 -4.15 -3.38
N PHE A 98 -1.44 -4.80 -2.28
CA PHE A 98 -2.86 -4.95 -1.96
C PHE A 98 -3.53 -3.61 -1.63
N PHE A 99 -2.83 -2.67 -1.00
CA PHE A 99 -3.38 -1.35 -0.72
C PHE A 99 -3.58 -0.51 -1.99
N GLU A 100 -2.80 -0.75 -3.04
CA GLU A 100 -2.94 -0.07 -4.34
C GLU A 100 -4.24 -0.47 -5.07
N ILE A 101 -4.68 -1.72 -4.93
CA ILE A 101 -5.87 -2.27 -5.62
C ILE A 101 -7.12 -1.38 -5.47
N PRO A 102 -7.59 -1.04 -4.26
CA PRO A 102 -8.74 -0.15 -4.10
C PRO A 102 -8.50 1.25 -4.67
N GLY A 103 -7.25 1.74 -4.71
CA GLY A 103 -6.89 3.05 -5.27
C GLY A 103 -7.02 3.07 -6.80
N ILE A 104 -6.47 2.07 -7.48
CA ILE A 104 -6.62 1.91 -8.93
C ILE A 104 -8.10 1.68 -9.29
N LEU A 105 -8.79 0.83 -8.54
CA LEU A 105 -10.22 0.58 -8.74
C LEU A 105 -11.05 1.87 -8.59
N THR A 106 -10.72 2.71 -7.61
CA THR A 106 -11.33 4.04 -7.44
C THR A 106 -11.17 4.89 -8.70
N CYS A 107 -9.97 4.91 -9.30
CA CYS A 107 -9.71 5.66 -10.54
C CYS A 107 -10.59 5.14 -11.70
N ILE A 108 -10.67 3.82 -11.87
CA ILE A 108 -11.46 3.19 -12.93
C ILE A 108 -12.95 3.54 -12.78
N ILE A 109 -13.50 3.41 -11.56
CA ILE A 109 -14.92 3.67 -11.31
C ILE A 109 -15.24 5.17 -11.44
N ALA A 110 -14.37 6.04 -10.94
CA ALA A 110 -14.53 7.49 -11.09
C ALA A 110 -14.54 7.93 -12.56
N TYR A 111 -13.73 7.27 -13.40
CA TYR A 111 -13.72 7.51 -14.84
C TYR A 111 -15.00 7.01 -15.51
N ILE A 112 -15.41 5.77 -15.25
CA ILE A 112 -16.63 5.17 -15.84
C ILE A 112 -17.87 6.00 -15.51
N LEU A 113 -18.00 6.45 -14.26
CA LEU A 113 -19.17 7.21 -13.81
C LEU A 113 -19.09 8.71 -14.14
N GLY A 114 -17.94 9.21 -14.62
CA GLY A 114 -17.68 10.64 -14.77
C GLY A 114 -17.81 11.41 -13.46
N ASN A 115 -17.64 10.73 -12.31
CA ASN A 115 -17.87 11.30 -10.98
C ASN A 115 -16.55 11.39 -10.20
N SER A 116 -15.95 12.58 -10.22
CA SER A 116 -14.70 12.87 -9.50
C SER A 116 -14.83 12.82 -7.98
N PHE A 117 -16.04 12.89 -7.41
CA PHE A 117 -16.23 12.83 -5.96
C PHE A 117 -15.75 11.49 -5.38
N ILE A 118 -15.83 10.41 -6.17
CA ILE A 118 -15.38 9.06 -5.79
C ILE A 118 -13.86 9.04 -5.49
N LEU A 119 -13.08 9.93 -6.11
CA LEU A 119 -11.64 10.03 -5.92
C LEU A 119 -11.24 10.42 -4.48
N ILE A 120 -12.18 10.85 -3.63
CA ILE A 120 -11.93 11.10 -2.19
C ILE A 120 -11.38 9.88 -1.44
N ILE A 121 -11.61 8.68 -1.97
CA ILE A 121 -11.07 7.42 -1.42
C ILE A 121 -9.54 7.34 -1.57
N ILE A 122 -8.95 7.96 -2.61
CA ILE A 122 -7.50 7.93 -2.83
C ILE A 122 -6.74 8.58 -1.67
N PRO A 123 -7.06 9.82 -1.21
CA PRO A 123 -6.48 10.39 0.00
C PRO A 123 -6.58 9.47 1.23
N ALA A 124 -7.70 8.79 1.44
CA ALA A 124 -7.86 7.87 2.57
C ALA A 124 -6.89 6.67 2.48
N ILE A 125 -6.70 6.11 1.30
CA ILE A 125 -5.70 5.05 1.05
C ILE A 125 -4.27 5.58 1.22
N LEU A 126 -4.00 6.81 0.77
CA LEU A 126 -2.68 7.44 0.94
C LEU A 126 -2.32 7.68 2.41
N LEU A 127 -3.29 8.03 3.26
CA LEU A 127 -3.09 8.10 4.70
C LEU A 127 -2.70 6.74 5.29
N GLN A 128 -3.29 5.65 4.77
CA GLN A 128 -2.93 4.29 5.14
C GLN A 128 -1.51 3.92 4.67
N PHE A 129 -1.10 4.32 3.46
CA PHE A 129 0.28 4.16 2.98
C PHE A 129 1.26 4.90 3.88
N TYR A 130 0.99 6.18 4.16
CA TYR A 130 1.83 7.02 5.02
C TYR A 130 2.02 6.40 6.42
N SER A 131 0.94 5.91 7.01
CA SER A 131 0.96 5.23 8.32
C SER A 131 1.74 3.90 8.29
N ASN A 132 1.89 3.30 7.11
CA ASN A 132 2.59 2.03 6.91
C ASN A 132 4.00 2.14 6.35
N ARG A 133 4.53 3.35 6.24
CA ARG A 133 5.90 3.60 5.81
C ARG A 133 6.92 2.70 6.55
N PRO A 134 7.90 2.10 5.85
CA PRO A 134 8.91 1.26 6.48
C PRO A 134 9.94 2.14 7.20
N VAL A 135 9.77 2.27 8.52
CA VAL A 135 10.71 2.96 9.42
C VAL A 135 11.35 1.96 10.37
N LEU A 136 12.60 2.23 10.79
CA LEU A 136 13.40 1.29 11.60
C LEU A 136 12.65 0.77 12.83
N LYS A 137 12.03 1.67 13.60
CA LYS A 137 11.25 1.31 14.80
C LYS A 137 10.07 0.38 14.50
N LYS A 138 9.42 0.55 13.35
CA LYS A 138 8.29 -0.31 12.93
C LYS A 138 8.80 -1.67 12.45
N ILE A 139 9.93 -1.69 11.74
CA ILE A 139 10.59 -2.93 11.32
C ILE A 139 11.02 -3.75 12.53
N SER A 140 11.63 -3.11 13.54
CA SER A 140 12.11 -3.84 14.72
C SER A 140 10.96 -4.43 15.53
N TYR A 141 9.87 -3.67 15.69
CA TYR A 141 8.63 -4.14 16.29
C TYR A 141 8.00 -5.31 15.52
N ASP A 142 7.80 -5.16 14.21
CA ASP A 142 7.16 -6.16 13.35
C ASP A 142 7.94 -7.49 13.28
N LEU A 143 9.28 -7.40 13.29
CA LEU A 143 10.18 -8.56 13.25
C LEU A 143 10.53 -9.14 14.62
N ARG A 144 10.08 -8.51 15.71
CA ARG A 144 10.43 -8.88 17.09
C ARG A 144 11.94 -9.06 17.25
N LEU A 145 12.67 -8.02 16.87
CA LEU A 145 14.14 -8.04 16.97
C LEU A 145 14.56 -8.02 18.44
N THR A 146 15.64 -8.73 18.75
CA THR A 146 16.29 -8.63 20.05
C THR A 146 17.17 -7.37 20.10
N PRO A 147 17.54 -6.86 21.28
CA PRO A 147 18.41 -5.69 21.41
C PRO A 147 19.74 -5.84 20.66
N ASP A 148 20.29 -7.06 20.61
CA ASP A 148 21.53 -7.34 19.87
C ASP A 148 21.33 -7.25 18.35
N GLN A 149 20.18 -7.72 17.84
CA GLN A 149 19.80 -7.58 16.43
C GLN A 149 19.52 -6.12 16.05
N GLU A 150 18.96 -5.32 16.97
CA GLU A 150 18.78 -3.88 16.73
C GLU A 150 20.12 -3.14 16.64
N LYS A 151 21.10 -3.50 17.47
CA LYS A 151 22.46 -2.96 17.38
C LYS A 151 23.14 -3.33 16.06
N GLU A 152 22.97 -4.57 15.59
CA GLU A 152 23.51 -5.04 14.31
C GLU A 152 22.99 -4.22 13.11
N ILE A 153 21.78 -3.64 13.23
CA ILE A 153 21.18 -2.81 12.18
C ILE A 153 21.68 -1.36 12.22
N LEU A 154 22.09 -0.89 13.40
CA LEU A 154 22.56 0.47 13.63
C LEU A 154 24.08 0.63 13.41
N ALA A 155 24.82 -0.49 13.43
CA ALA A 155 26.26 -0.57 13.14
C ALA A 155 26.55 -0.50 11.63
#